data_AF-A0A497F8M6-F1
#
_entry.id   AF-A0A497F8M6-F1
#
_cell.length_a   1.000
_cell.length_b   1.000
_cell.length_c   1.000
_cell.angle_alpha   90.00
_cell.angle_beta   90.00
_cell.angle_gamma   90.00
#
_symmetry.space_group_name_H-M   'P 1'
#
loop_
_entity.id
_entity.type
_entity.pdbx_description
1 polymer ?
#
loop_
_entity_poly.entity_id
_entity_poly.type
_entity_poly.pdbx_seq_one_letter_code
_entity_poly.pdbx_strand_id
1 'polypeptide(L)'
;MPRSKRRGLALKIFAAAIVSMTIFGLALYFFQPLNVVNLKAEYKEAQLVQISGTYHICLIFEVKNEKSTPVVANVEIDLSGRGVPVSRITHVIDGKTGSRLNYEVKSDYVIVVRLTLSANEVRQIRVIL
;
A
#
# COMPACT_ATOMS: atom_id res chain seq x y z
N MET A 1 3.35 -2.47 -62.86
CA MET A 1 3.90 -2.48 -61.48
C MET A 1 2.89 -3.11 -60.52
N PRO A 2 3.26 -4.10 -59.69
CA PRO A 2 2.30 -5.00 -59.07
C PRO A 2 1.56 -4.34 -57.90
N ARG A 3 0.27 -4.06 -58.08
CA ARG A 3 -0.63 -3.52 -57.03
C ARG A 3 -0.78 -4.46 -55.81
N SER A 4 -0.40 -5.73 -55.93
CA SER A 4 -0.49 -6.73 -54.84
C SER A 4 0.55 -6.53 -53.73
N LYS A 5 1.77 -6.09 -54.05
CA LYS A 5 2.83 -5.86 -53.03
C LYS A 5 2.50 -4.69 -52.09
N ARG A 6 1.82 -3.64 -52.59
CA ARG A 6 1.40 -2.48 -51.77
C ARG A 6 0.29 -2.83 -50.78
N ARG A 7 -0.65 -3.71 -51.16
CA ARG A 7 -1.74 -4.17 -50.25
C ARG A 7 -1.21 -4.98 -49.08
N GLY A 8 -0.23 -5.86 -49.32
CA GLY A 8 0.42 -6.63 -48.24
C GLY A 8 1.22 -5.77 -47.28
N LEU A 9 1.87 -4.71 -47.77
CA LEU A 9 2.59 -3.75 -46.93
C LEU A 9 1.63 -2.94 -46.04
N ALA A 10 0.54 -2.43 -46.62
CA ALA A 10 -0.47 -1.67 -45.88
C ALA A 10 -1.12 -2.50 -44.75
N LEU A 11 -1.41 -3.78 -45.00
CA LEU A 11 -1.97 -4.67 -43.99
C LEU A 11 -0.98 -4.94 -42.84
N LYS A 12 0.32 -5.09 -43.14
CA LYS A 12 1.37 -5.26 -42.12
C LYS A 12 1.54 -4.01 -41.25
N ILE A 13 1.48 -2.82 -41.85
CA ILE A 13 1.55 -1.55 -41.12
C ILE A 13 0.34 -1.40 -40.19
N PHE A 14 -0.86 -1.74 -40.68
CA PHE A 14 -2.08 -1.69 -39.88
C PHE A 14 -2.04 -2.68 -38.69
N ALA A 15 -1.60 -3.92 -38.93
CA ALA A 15 -1.43 -4.91 -37.86
C ALA A 15 -0.38 -4.46 -36.83
N ALA A 16 0.74 -3.89 -37.28
CA ALA A 16 1.77 -3.34 -36.40
C ALA A 16 1.25 -2.18 -35.55
N ALA A 17 0.40 -1.32 -36.11
CA ALA A 17 -0.23 -0.22 -35.37
C ALA A 17 -1.17 -0.73 -34.26
N ILE A 18 -1.96 -1.76 -34.52
CA ILE A 18 -2.84 -2.38 -33.50
C ILE A 18 -2.01 -3.00 -32.37
N VAL A 19 -0.97 -3.76 -32.71
CA VAL A 19 -0.07 -4.36 -31.72
C VAL A 19 0.62 -3.27 -30.90
N SER A 20 1.08 -2.20 -31.53
CA SER A 20 1.66 -1.04 -30.85
C SER A 20 0.68 -0.36 -29.90
N MET A 21 -0.58 -0.13 -30.31
CA MET A 21 -1.60 0.45 -29.42
C MET A 21 -1.90 -0.45 -28.22
N THR A 22 -1.88 -1.77 -28.41
CA THR A 22 -2.13 -2.74 -27.33
C THR A 22 -0.98 -2.74 -26.33
N ILE A 23 0.27 -2.74 -26.81
CA ILE A 23 1.46 -2.62 -25.97
C ILE A 23 1.47 -1.29 -25.22
N PHE A 24 1.13 -0.19 -25.90
CA PHE A 24 1.07 1.14 -25.28
C PHE A 24 -0.04 1.22 -24.22
N GLY A 25 -1.21 0.62 -24.48
CA GLY A 25 -2.30 0.52 -23.50
C GLY A 25 -1.90 -0.29 -22.26
N LEU A 26 -1.20 -1.42 -22.45
CA LEU A 26 -0.62 -2.20 -21.36
C LEU A 26 0.43 -1.41 -20.58
N ALA A 27 1.32 -0.67 -21.25
CA ALA A 27 2.31 0.16 -20.59
C ALA A 27 1.67 1.26 -19.75
N LEU A 28 0.64 1.95 -20.27
CA LEU A 28 -0.10 2.98 -19.52
C LEU A 28 -0.82 2.39 -18.30
N TYR A 29 -1.30 1.15 -18.37
CA TYR A 29 -1.88 0.44 -17.22
C TYR A 29 -0.86 0.22 -16.10
N PHE A 30 0.40 -0.12 -16.43
CA PHE A 30 1.48 -0.25 -15.46
C PHE A 30 2.03 1.08 -14.93
N PHE A 31 1.87 2.17 -15.68
CA PHE A 31 2.37 3.51 -15.32
C PHE A 31 1.33 4.41 -14.61
N GLN A 32 0.17 3.89 -14.21
CA GLN A 32 -0.77 4.68 -13.42
C GLN A 32 -0.12 5.15 -12.11
N PRO A 33 -0.19 6.44 -11.76
CA PRO A 33 0.31 6.91 -10.49
C PRO A 33 -0.43 6.17 -9.38
N LEU A 34 0.32 5.54 -8.46
CA LEU A 34 -0.25 4.92 -7.27
C LEU A 34 -1.14 5.94 -6.59
N ASN A 35 -2.45 5.70 -6.60
CA ASN A 35 -3.42 6.60 -5.99
C ASN A 35 -3.05 6.76 -4.52
N VAL A 36 -2.66 7.98 -4.13
CA VAL A 36 -2.40 8.28 -2.73
C VAL A 36 -3.74 8.44 -2.03
N VAL A 37 -3.96 7.65 -0.98
CA VAL A 37 -5.23 7.64 -0.23
C VAL A 37 -4.95 7.80 1.26
N ASN A 38 -5.89 8.38 1.99
CA ASN A 38 -5.82 8.42 3.45
C ASN A 38 -6.76 7.34 3.99
N LEU A 39 -6.23 6.44 4.82
CA LEU A 39 -6.98 5.34 5.44
C LEU A 39 -6.89 5.47 6.95
N LYS A 40 -7.89 4.96 7.66
CA LYS A 40 -7.84 4.80 9.12
C LYS A 40 -7.62 3.34 9.47
N ALA A 41 -6.72 3.07 10.39
CA ALA A 41 -6.53 1.74 10.92
C ALA A 41 -7.51 1.47 12.06
N GLU A 42 -8.13 0.30 12.04
CA GLU A 42 -9.03 -0.15 13.09
C GLU A 42 -8.25 -0.98 14.11
N TYR A 43 -8.47 -0.70 15.39
CA TYR A 43 -7.92 -1.54 16.44
C TYR A 43 -8.60 -2.91 16.46
N LYS A 44 -7.80 -3.96 16.62
CA LYS A 44 -8.29 -5.33 16.76
C LYS A 44 -8.09 -5.86 18.16
N GLU A 45 -6.85 -5.86 18.64
CA GLU A 45 -6.49 -6.49 19.90
C GLU A 45 -5.16 -5.99 20.46
N ALA A 46 -4.84 -6.42 21.68
CA ALA A 46 -3.56 -6.19 22.33
C ALA A 46 -2.99 -7.53 22.81
N GLN A 47 -1.68 -7.70 22.66
CA GLN A 47 -0.97 -8.90 23.08
C GLN A 47 0.36 -8.55 23.74
N LEU A 48 0.88 -9.45 24.58
CA LEU A 48 2.24 -9.36 25.10
C LEU A 48 3.21 -10.02 24.11
N VAL A 49 4.27 -9.31 23.76
CA VAL A 49 5.34 -9.82 22.90
C VAL A 49 6.68 -9.70 23.62
N GLN A 50 7.56 -10.69 23.46
CA GLN A 50 8.90 -10.63 24.02
C GLN A 50 9.88 -10.13 22.95
N ILE A 51 10.58 -9.04 23.25
CA ILE A 51 11.60 -8.44 22.37
C ILE A 51 12.88 -8.31 23.21
N SER A 52 13.96 -8.94 22.76
CA SER A 52 15.27 -8.91 23.44
C SER A 52 15.20 -9.29 24.93
N GLY A 53 14.32 -10.24 25.28
CA GLY A 53 14.15 -10.73 26.65
C GLY A 53 13.14 -9.95 27.50
N THR A 54 12.67 -8.78 27.05
CA THR A 54 11.70 -7.94 27.76
C THR A 54 10.30 -8.07 27.16
N TYR A 55 9.27 -8.08 28.01
CA TYR A 55 7.88 -8.08 27.56
C TYR A 55 7.41 -6.67 27.24
N HIS A 56 6.81 -6.52 26.06
CA HIS A 56 6.21 -5.30 25.55
C HIS A 56 4.73 -5.51 25.26
N ILE A 57 3.94 -4.44 25.39
CA ILE A 57 2.55 -4.44 24.94
C ILE A 57 2.56 -4.14 23.45
N CYS A 58 1.94 -5.01 22.66
CA CYS A 58 1.75 -4.85 21.22
C CYS A 58 0.27 -4.61 20.94
N LEU A 59 -0.06 -3.40 20.48
CA LEU A 59 -1.39 -3.07 19.97
C LEU A 59 -1.45 -3.42 18.47
N ILE A 60 -2.46 -4.20 18.07
CA ILE A 60 -2.65 -4.61 16.68
C ILE A 60 -3.77 -3.80 16.06
N PHE A 61 -3.43 -3.15 14.96
CA PHE A 61 -4.35 -2.42 14.11
C PHE A 61 -4.43 -3.07 12.73
N GLU A 62 -5.57 -2.93 12.06
CA GLU A 62 -5.80 -3.43 10.72
C GLU A 62 -6.18 -2.27 9.81
N VAL A 63 -5.59 -2.25 8.62
CA VAL A 63 -5.98 -1.34 7.54
C VAL A 63 -6.34 -2.16 6.31
N LYS A 64 -7.38 -1.74 5.60
CA LYS A 64 -7.87 -2.40 4.40
C LYS A 64 -7.85 -1.44 3.23
N ASN A 65 -7.25 -1.86 2.12
CA ASN A 65 -7.45 -1.21 0.82
C ASN A 65 -8.71 -1.78 0.17
N GLU A 66 -9.82 -1.04 0.16
CA GLU A 66 -11.07 -1.50 -0.48
C GLU A 66 -11.07 -1.36 -2.01
N LYS A 67 -10.01 -0.78 -2.59
CA LYS A 67 -9.91 -0.62 -4.04
C LYS A 67 -9.46 -1.91 -4.70
N SER A 68 -9.95 -2.14 -5.91
CA SER A 68 -9.51 -3.20 -6.82
C SER A 68 -8.14 -2.95 -7.45
N THR A 69 -7.43 -1.89 -7.03
CA THR A 69 -6.11 -1.49 -7.53
C THR A 69 -5.16 -1.20 -6.37
N PRO A 70 -3.83 -1.36 -6.55
CA PRO A 70 -2.86 -0.96 -5.56
C PRO A 70 -2.89 0.54 -5.25
N VAL A 71 -2.62 0.89 -4.00
CA VAL A 71 -2.61 2.27 -3.51
C VAL A 71 -1.39 2.55 -2.65
N VAL A 72 -1.01 3.83 -2.55
CA VAL A 72 -0.12 4.30 -1.49
C VAL A 72 -0.99 4.94 -0.43
N ALA A 73 -1.12 4.28 0.71
CA ALA A 73 -1.95 4.73 1.81
C ALA A 73 -1.14 5.50 2.85
N ASN A 74 -1.63 6.68 3.24
CA ASN A 74 -1.29 7.30 4.52
C ASN A 74 -2.28 6.76 5.55
N VAL A 75 -1.80 5.86 6.40
CA VAL A 75 -2.62 5.13 7.37
C VAL A 75 -2.55 5.86 8.70
N GLU A 76 -3.68 6.43 9.11
CA GLU A 76 -3.87 7.09 10.40
C GLU A 76 -4.18 6.04 11.47
N ILE A 77 -3.41 6.05 12.55
CA ILE A 77 -3.59 5.18 13.71
C ILE A 77 -3.88 6.06 14.91
N ASP A 78 -5.09 5.92 15.46
CA ASP A 78 -5.56 6.66 16.62
C ASP A 78 -5.45 5.81 17.90
N LEU A 79 -4.61 6.27 18.82
CA LEU A 79 -4.33 5.65 20.11
C LEU A 79 -5.13 6.27 21.26
N SER A 80 -5.88 7.35 21.00
CA SER A 80 -6.59 8.12 22.03
C SER A 80 -7.56 7.25 22.83
N GLY A 81 -8.32 6.39 22.15
CA GLY A 81 -9.26 5.47 22.79
C GLY A 81 -8.60 4.38 23.64
N ARG A 82 -7.26 4.32 23.70
CA ARG A 82 -6.46 3.36 24.47
C ARG A 82 -5.68 4.08 25.58
N GLY A 83 -5.78 5.41 25.64
CA GLY A 83 -5.02 6.25 26.58
C GLY A 83 -3.51 6.18 26.38
N VAL A 84 -3.05 5.81 25.19
CA VAL A 84 -1.62 5.62 24.89
C VAL A 84 -1.10 6.83 24.12
N PRO A 85 -0.30 7.71 24.73
CA PRO A 85 0.32 8.80 24.00
C PRO A 85 1.42 8.26 23.07
N VAL A 86 1.66 8.96 21.96
CA VAL A 86 2.66 8.61 20.94
C VAL A 86 4.07 8.52 21.53
N SER A 87 4.36 9.28 22.60
CA SER A 87 5.63 9.23 23.32
C SER A 87 5.97 7.87 23.95
N ARG A 88 4.98 6.97 24.11
CA ARG A 88 5.19 5.60 24.59
C ARG A 88 5.49 4.61 23.47
N ILE A 89 5.37 5.00 22.20
CA ILE A 89 5.62 4.08 21.08
C ILE A 89 7.12 3.85 20.95
N THR A 90 7.55 2.61 21.10
CA THR A 90 8.94 2.21 20.84
C THR A 90 9.15 1.85 19.37
N HIS A 91 8.22 1.07 18.81
CA HIS A 91 8.29 0.57 17.45
C HIS A 91 6.91 0.55 16.79
N VAL A 92 6.88 0.81 15.49
CA VAL A 92 5.75 0.49 14.63
C VAL A 92 6.24 -0.53 13.62
N ILE A 93 5.56 -1.66 13.50
CA ILE A 93 6.01 -2.81 12.73
C ILE A 93 4.93 -3.20 11.73
N ASP A 94 5.33 -3.45 10.50
CA ASP A 94 4.48 -4.05 9.48
C ASP A 94 4.22 -5.52 9.80
N GLY A 95 2.95 -5.88 10.02
CA GLY A 95 2.56 -7.25 10.32
C GLY A 95 2.86 -8.24 9.18
N LYS A 96 3.00 -7.77 7.94
CA LYS A 96 3.29 -8.63 6.78
C LYS A 96 4.77 -8.92 6.61
N THR A 97 5.62 -7.91 6.75
CA THR A 97 7.07 -8.03 6.48
C THR A 97 7.90 -8.17 7.75
N GLY A 98 7.33 -7.86 8.92
CA GLY A 98 8.08 -7.74 10.18
C GLY A 98 9.03 -6.54 10.23
N SER A 99 9.03 -5.69 9.20
CA SER A 99 9.92 -4.53 9.12
C SER A 99 9.42 -3.37 9.97
N ARG A 100 10.36 -2.60 10.53
CA ARG A 100 10.05 -1.34 11.21
C ARG A 100 9.53 -0.32 10.19
N LEU A 101 8.43 0.32 10.54
CA LEU A 101 7.81 1.38 9.77
C LEU A 101 8.19 2.75 10.35
N ASN A 102 8.53 3.68 9.47
CA ASN A 102 8.62 5.09 9.82
C ASN A 102 7.21 5.67 9.93
N TYR A 103 7.03 6.58 10.87
CA TYR A 103 5.75 7.24 11.10
C TYR A 103 5.95 8.72 11.36
N GLU A 104 4.93 9.50 11.01
CA GLU A 104 4.82 10.91 11.36
C GLU A 104 3.86 11.07 12.53
N VAL A 105 4.15 12.01 13.42
CA VAL A 105 3.28 12.34 14.55
C VAL A 105 2.34 13.46 14.13
N LYS A 106 1.04 13.18 14.08
CA LYS A 106 0.00 14.15 13.73
C LYS A 106 -0.56 14.86 14.96
N SER A 107 -0.62 14.16 16.09
CA SER A 107 -0.99 14.70 17.41
C SER A 107 -0.44 13.79 18.52
N ASP A 108 -0.66 14.16 19.79
CA ASP A 108 -0.22 13.40 20.98
C ASP A 108 -0.70 11.94 21.01
N TYR A 109 -1.75 11.59 20.25
CA TYR A 109 -2.34 10.26 20.21
C TYR A 109 -2.46 9.68 18.80
N VAL A 110 -2.03 10.41 17.76
CA VAL A 110 -2.26 9.99 16.37
C VAL A 110 -0.95 9.97 15.59
N ILE A 111 -0.63 8.81 15.02
CA ILE A 111 0.48 8.64 14.08
C ILE A 111 -0.04 8.36 12.68
N VAL A 112 0.77 8.68 11.67
CA VAL A 112 0.51 8.38 10.27
C VAL A 112 1.65 7.55 9.71
N VAL A 113 1.31 6.44 9.07
CA VAL A 113 2.27 5.52 8.47
C VAL A 113 2.01 5.42 6.98
N ARG A 114 3.05 5.58 6.16
CA ARG A 114 2.92 5.47 4.70
C ARG A 114 3.20 4.03 4.24
N LEU A 115 2.24 3.42 3.56
CA LEU A 115 2.30 2.02 3.11
C LEU A 115 1.83 1.87 1.67
N THR A 116 2.44 0.96 0.92
CA THR A 116 1.87 0.47 -0.34
C THR A 116 0.99 -0.74 -0.03
N LEU A 117 -0.28 -0.67 -0.41
CA LEU A 117 -1.25 -1.75 -0.24
C LEU A 117 -1.69 -2.25 -1.62
N SER A 118 -1.65 -3.56 -1.82
CA SER A 118 -2.22 -4.23 -3.00
C SER A 118 -3.73 -4.10 -3.03
N ALA A 119 -4.32 -4.38 -4.19
CA ALA A 119 -5.77 -4.42 -4.36
C ALA A 119 -6.42 -5.36 -3.33
N ASN A 120 -7.47 -4.89 -2.66
CA ASN A 120 -8.21 -5.64 -1.64
C ASN A 120 -7.35 -6.17 -0.46
N GLU A 121 -6.15 -5.63 -0.26
CA GLU A 121 -5.25 -6.08 0.80
C GLU A 121 -5.76 -5.63 2.17
N VAL A 122 -5.77 -6.57 3.11
CA VAL A 122 -5.90 -6.32 4.55
C VAL A 122 -4.51 -6.48 5.15
N ARG A 123 -4.05 -5.48 5.91
CA ARG A 123 -2.71 -5.46 6.49
C ARG A 123 -2.75 -5.07 7.96
N GLN A 124 -2.03 -5.84 8.77
CA GLN A 124 -1.86 -5.53 10.18
C GLN A 124 -0.68 -4.58 10.40
N ILE A 125 -0.86 -3.65 11.32
CA ILE A 125 0.19 -2.76 11.82
C ILE A 125 0.28 -2.99 13.33
N ARG A 126 1.48 -3.28 13.82
CA ARG A 126 1.76 -3.55 15.22
C ARG A 126 2.42 -2.34 15.84
N VAL A 127 1.80 -1.75 16.85
CA VAL A 127 2.35 -0.63 17.63
C VAL A 127 2.84 -1.17 18.96
N ILE A 128 4.15 -1.10 19.18
CA ILE A 128 4.82 -1.62 20.36
C ILE A 128 5.07 -0.50 21.35
N LEU A 129 4.74 -0.75 22.62
CA LEU A 129 4.88 0.15 23.75
C LEU A 129 6.03 -0.27 24.67
#